data_AF-A0A2X1NE74-F1
#
_entry.id   AF-A0A2X1NE74-F1
#
_cell.length_a   1.000
_cell.length_b   1.000
_cell.length_c   1.000
_cell.angle_alpha   90.00
_cell.angle_beta   90.00
_cell.angle_gamma   90.00
#
_symmetry.space_group_name_H-M   'P 1'
#
loop_
_entity.id
_entity.type
_entity.pdbx_description
1 polymer ?
#
loop_
_entity_poly.entity_id
_entity_poly.type
_entity_poly.pdbx_seq_one_letter_code
_entity_poly.pdbx_strand_id
1 'polypeptide(L)'
;MTLSRAELQAGPFEIAGADIFERVKPECRYNPELAASDEVEPGFRRDPVLRRERREARAAAREDLRARYLAWKEHWRKPDLRYGERLREIHAACRRRKAYIRVQFRDPQLRKLHYHIAEVQRMQALIRLKESVKEERLSLIAEGKWYPLSYRQWVEQQAVQGDRAALSQLRGWDYRDRRKDKRRTTNADRCVILCEPGGTPLYEDTGVLEARLQKDGSVRFRDRRNGELVCVDYGDRVVFYHHQDRNELVDKLNLIAPVLFDREPGMGFEPEGSYQQFNDVFAEMVAWHNAAGITGNGHFVISRPDVDLHRQRSEQYYHEYIRQQKSISGGHGASYAPVQDNEWTPPSPGM
;
A
#
# COMPACT_ATOMS: atom_id res chain seq x y z
N MET A 1 -28.95 -4.96 -19.13
CA MET A 1 -30.39 -4.90 -19.40
C MET A 1 -30.79 -3.44 -19.57
N THR A 2 -31.59 -3.10 -20.57
CA THR A 2 -32.15 -1.75 -20.76
C THR A 2 -33.47 -1.63 -20.00
N LEU A 3 -33.80 -0.42 -19.54
CA LEU A 3 -34.99 -0.12 -18.73
C LEU A 3 -36.29 -0.57 -19.43
N SER A 4 -36.36 -0.34 -20.74
CA SER A 4 -37.45 -0.80 -21.62
C SER A 4 -37.68 -2.33 -21.66
N ARG A 5 -36.62 -3.12 -21.43
CA ARG A 5 -36.73 -4.59 -21.38
C ARG A 5 -37.22 -5.08 -20.02
N ALA A 6 -36.92 -4.33 -18.95
CA ALA A 6 -37.33 -4.67 -17.59
C ALA A 6 -38.81 -4.30 -17.34
N GLU A 7 -39.29 -3.19 -17.91
CA GLU A 7 -40.68 -2.74 -17.77
C GLU A 7 -41.70 -3.73 -18.35
N LEU A 8 -41.34 -4.42 -19.43
CA LEU A 8 -42.17 -5.48 -20.03
C LEU A 8 -42.42 -6.66 -19.08
N GLN A 9 -41.52 -6.92 -18.13
CA GLN A 9 -41.62 -8.06 -17.20
C GLN A 9 -42.10 -7.64 -15.81
N ALA A 10 -41.75 -6.45 -15.33
CA ALA A 10 -42.00 -6.00 -13.96
C ALA A 10 -43.05 -4.88 -13.86
N GLY A 11 -43.54 -4.35 -14.99
CA GLY A 11 -44.41 -3.18 -15.04
C GLY A 11 -43.63 -1.86 -15.05
N PRO A 12 -44.34 -0.71 -15.16
CA PRO A 12 -43.71 0.62 -15.18
C PRO A 12 -43.00 0.91 -13.86
N PHE A 13 -41.74 1.34 -13.93
CA PHE A 13 -40.98 1.71 -12.74
C PHE A 13 -41.34 3.13 -12.29
N GLU A 14 -41.78 3.26 -11.05
CA GLU A 14 -41.98 4.55 -10.40
C GLU A 14 -40.68 5.05 -9.75
N ILE A 15 -40.44 6.35 -9.83
CA ILE A 15 -39.28 6.97 -9.18
C ILE A 15 -39.54 6.99 -7.67
N ALA A 16 -38.68 6.29 -6.91
CA ALA A 16 -38.78 6.29 -5.46
C ALA A 16 -38.59 7.70 -4.88
N GLY A 17 -39.41 8.07 -3.90
CA GLY A 17 -39.26 9.30 -3.13
C GLY A 17 -37.92 9.36 -2.40
N ALA A 18 -37.38 10.55 -2.18
CA ALA A 18 -36.05 10.74 -1.57
C ALA A 18 -35.94 10.17 -0.13
N ASP A 19 -37.07 9.92 0.53
CA ASP A 19 -37.20 9.41 1.89
C ASP A 19 -37.36 7.87 1.96
N ILE A 20 -37.23 7.17 0.83
CA ILE A 20 -37.32 5.70 0.74
C ILE A 20 -36.46 4.98 1.79
N PHE A 21 -35.22 5.43 2.02
CA PHE A 21 -34.30 4.78 2.96
C PHE A 21 -34.55 5.15 4.43
N GLU A 22 -35.38 6.16 4.68
CA GLU A 22 -35.87 6.49 6.04
C GLU A 22 -37.11 5.66 6.38
N ARG A 23 -38.01 5.44 5.41
CA ARG A 23 -39.22 4.61 5.56
C ARG A 23 -38.90 3.12 5.57
N VAL A 24 -37.98 2.70 4.72
CA VAL A 24 -37.54 1.32 4.58
C VAL A 24 -36.03 1.31 4.77
N LYS A 25 -35.59 1.02 6.01
CA LYS A 25 -34.18 0.81 6.27
C LYS A 25 -33.69 -0.31 5.35
N PRO A 26 -32.64 -0.10 4.55
CA PRO A 26 -32.12 -1.15 3.69
C PRO A 26 -31.60 -2.27 4.57
N GLU A 27 -32.30 -3.41 4.56
CA GLU A 27 -31.77 -4.63 5.15
C GLU A 27 -30.53 -5.04 4.34
N CYS A 28 -29.42 -5.31 5.03
CA CYS A 28 -28.26 -5.91 4.41
C CYS A 28 -28.69 -7.24 3.80
N ARG A 29 -28.89 -7.29 2.47
CA ARG A 29 -29.08 -8.54 1.70
C ARG A 29 -27.87 -9.47 1.72
N TYR A 30 -26.87 -9.18 2.55
CA TYR A 30 -25.78 -10.10 2.83
C TYR A 30 -26.34 -11.25 3.68
N ASN A 31 -26.79 -12.31 3.00
CA ASN A 31 -27.04 -13.58 3.65
C ASN A 31 -25.70 -14.31 3.75
N PRO A 32 -25.08 -14.42 4.94
CA PRO A 32 -23.78 -15.06 5.10
C PRO A 32 -23.81 -16.54 4.70
N GLU A 33 -24.99 -17.18 4.73
CA GLU A 33 -25.15 -18.58 4.32
C GLU A 33 -25.20 -18.78 2.80
N LEU A 34 -25.55 -17.74 2.03
CA LEU A 34 -25.65 -17.79 0.54
C LEU A 34 -24.46 -17.14 -0.18
N ALA A 35 -23.42 -16.74 0.55
CA ALA A 35 -22.17 -16.31 -0.08
C ALA A 35 -21.51 -17.53 -0.75
N ALA A 36 -21.85 -17.77 -2.02
CA ALA A 36 -21.45 -18.92 -2.84
C ALA A 36 -19.93 -19.17 -3.01
N SER A 37 -19.07 -18.46 -2.27
CA SER A 37 -17.67 -18.84 -2.07
C SER A 37 -17.45 -19.84 -0.93
N ASP A 38 -18.49 -20.13 -0.15
CA ASP A 38 -18.36 -20.88 1.12
C ASP A 38 -18.92 -22.32 1.03
N GLU A 39 -19.50 -22.70 -0.12
CA GLU A 39 -19.96 -24.07 -0.44
C GLU A 39 -18.90 -24.83 -1.27
N VAL A 40 -17.85 -25.34 -0.62
CA VAL A 40 -16.95 -26.37 -1.17
C VAL A 40 -16.62 -27.38 -0.07
N GLU A 41 -16.40 -28.63 -0.48
CA GLU A 41 -16.39 -29.89 0.27
C GLU A 41 -15.78 -29.86 1.70
N PRO A 42 -16.30 -30.69 2.64
CA PRO A 42 -15.85 -30.72 4.03
C PRO A 42 -14.47 -31.39 4.14
N GLY A 43 -13.44 -30.60 4.47
CA GLY A 43 -12.05 -31.07 4.66
C GLY A 43 -10.99 -30.04 4.26
N PHE A 44 -11.37 -28.99 3.52
CA PHE A 44 -10.44 -28.05 2.88
C PHE A 44 -10.61 -26.58 3.34
N ARG A 45 -10.95 -26.33 4.61
CA ARG A 45 -11.28 -24.97 5.10
C ARG A 45 -10.09 -24.22 5.71
N ARG A 46 -9.88 -22.99 5.23
CA ARG A 46 -9.47 -21.84 6.06
C ARG A 46 -10.64 -21.51 7.01
N ASP A 47 -10.37 -21.15 8.27
CA ASP A 47 -11.43 -20.92 9.27
C ASP A 47 -12.41 -19.79 8.84
N PRO A 48 -13.71 -20.10 8.61
CA PRO A 48 -14.68 -19.13 8.12
C PRO A 48 -14.99 -18.02 9.13
N VAL A 49 -14.90 -18.31 10.43
CA VAL A 49 -15.14 -17.34 11.52
C VAL A 49 -14.02 -16.32 11.54
N LEU A 50 -12.78 -16.80 11.57
CA LEU A 50 -11.58 -15.97 11.52
C LEU A 50 -11.52 -15.08 10.27
N ARG A 51 -11.99 -15.61 9.13
CA ARG A 51 -12.13 -14.83 7.89
C ARG A 51 -13.17 -13.71 8.01
N ARG A 52 -14.29 -13.97 8.67
CA ARG A 52 -15.34 -12.97 8.92
C ARG A 52 -14.83 -11.86 9.84
N GLU A 53 -14.24 -12.22 10.97
CA GLU A 53 -13.66 -11.29 11.93
C GLU A 53 -12.63 -10.38 11.26
N ARG A 54 -11.72 -10.93 10.45
CA ARG A 54 -10.74 -10.14 9.68
C ARG A 54 -11.36 -9.23 8.62
N ARG A 55 -12.54 -9.56 8.07
CA ARG A 55 -13.27 -8.66 7.15
C ARG A 55 -13.88 -7.50 7.92
N GLU A 56 -14.52 -7.79 9.05
CA GLU A 56 -15.14 -6.78 9.92
C GLU A 56 -14.06 -5.82 10.48
N ALA A 57 -12.94 -6.36 10.95
CA ALA A 57 -11.79 -5.58 11.40
C ALA A 57 -11.24 -4.65 10.29
N ARG A 58 -11.15 -5.12 9.04
CA ARG A 58 -10.75 -4.27 7.90
C ARG A 58 -11.81 -3.23 7.54
N ALA A 59 -13.09 -3.54 7.69
CA ALA A 59 -14.15 -2.57 7.47
C ALA A 59 -14.07 -1.45 8.50
N ALA A 60 -13.95 -1.79 9.78
CA ALA A 60 -13.77 -0.83 10.88
C ALA A 60 -12.51 0.02 10.68
N ALA A 61 -11.36 -0.57 10.34
CA ALA A 61 -10.13 0.16 10.07
C ALA A 61 -10.25 1.15 8.90
N ARG A 62 -11.05 0.82 7.87
CA ARG A 62 -11.32 1.72 6.74
C ARG A 62 -12.29 2.84 7.10
N GLU A 63 -13.24 2.59 7.99
CA GLU A 63 -14.13 3.62 8.51
C GLU A 63 -13.36 4.62 9.38
N ASP A 64 -12.49 4.13 10.26
CA ASP A 64 -11.56 4.97 11.02
C ASP A 64 -10.66 5.81 10.10
N LEU A 65 -10.06 5.21 9.06
CA LEU A 65 -9.26 5.94 8.08
C LEU A 65 -10.05 7.07 7.37
N ARG A 66 -11.33 6.83 7.06
CA ARG A 66 -12.21 7.86 6.50
C ARG A 66 -12.51 8.96 7.52
N ALA A 67 -12.77 8.60 8.78
CA ALA A 67 -12.99 9.56 9.85
C ALA A 67 -11.76 10.46 10.03
N ARG A 68 -10.55 9.89 10.02
CA ARG A 68 -9.28 10.63 10.05
C ARG A 68 -9.12 11.58 8.86
N TYR A 69 -9.49 11.15 7.65
CA TYR A 69 -9.51 12.04 6.47
C TYR A 69 -10.49 13.20 6.62
N LEU A 70 -11.70 12.95 7.12
CA LEU A 70 -12.71 13.99 7.35
C LEU A 70 -12.24 15.01 8.38
N ALA A 71 -11.68 14.54 9.50
CA ALA A 71 -11.09 15.40 10.52
C ALA A 71 -9.93 16.23 9.95
N TRP A 72 -9.03 15.61 9.19
CA TRP A 72 -7.95 16.32 8.50
C TRP A 72 -8.49 17.40 7.54
N LYS A 73 -9.54 17.08 6.77
CA LYS A 73 -10.17 17.99 5.81
C LYS A 73 -10.86 19.17 6.49
N GLU A 74 -11.44 18.97 7.67
CA GLU A 74 -12.03 20.03 8.49
C GLU A 74 -10.99 21.04 8.98
N HIS A 75 -9.82 20.53 9.39
CA HIS A 75 -8.70 21.36 9.85
C HIS A 75 -7.91 22.00 8.69
N TRP A 76 -8.09 21.53 7.46
CA TRP A 76 -7.36 22.06 6.31
C TRP A 76 -7.78 23.51 6.03
N ARG A 77 -6.79 24.41 6.00
CA ARG A 77 -6.95 25.81 5.63
C ARG A 77 -6.13 26.11 4.39
N LYS A 78 -6.74 26.82 3.44
CA LYS A 78 -6.06 27.28 2.24
C LYS A 78 -4.94 28.25 2.62
N PRO A 79 -3.72 28.09 2.07
CA PRO A 79 -2.64 29.04 2.30
C PRO A 79 -3.04 30.46 1.87
N ASP A 80 -2.82 31.45 2.75
CA ASP A 80 -3.10 32.84 2.45
C ASP A 80 -1.85 33.51 1.85
N LEU A 81 -2.01 34.11 0.65
CA LEU A 81 -0.96 34.85 -0.05
C LEU A 81 -0.81 36.29 0.47
N ARG A 82 -1.64 36.70 1.45
CA ARG A 82 -1.63 38.04 2.07
C ARG A 82 -1.78 39.16 1.05
N TYR A 83 -2.48 38.89 -0.06
CA TYR A 83 -2.60 39.81 -1.18
C TYR A 83 -3.19 41.17 -0.76
N GLY A 84 -4.21 41.15 0.11
CA GLY A 84 -4.86 42.36 0.62
C GLY A 84 -3.95 43.21 1.51
N GLU A 85 -3.06 42.60 2.30
CA GLU A 85 -2.07 43.32 3.11
C GLU A 85 -0.99 43.96 2.22
N ARG A 86 -0.42 43.19 1.30
CA ARG A 86 0.59 43.68 0.35
C ARG A 86 0.04 44.84 -0.51
N LEU A 87 -1.23 44.78 -0.91
CA LEU A 87 -1.89 45.86 -1.65
C LEU A 87 -2.06 47.13 -0.78
N ARG A 88 -2.43 46.98 0.49
CA ARG A 88 -2.53 48.09 1.45
C ARG A 88 -1.17 48.75 1.68
N GLU A 89 -0.10 47.98 1.77
CA GLU A 89 1.27 48.46 1.93
C GLU A 89 1.72 49.31 0.73
N ILE A 90 1.45 48.86 -0.51
CA ILE A 90 1.77 49.62 -1.73
C ILE A 90 1.01 50.95 -1.75
N HIS A 91 -0.28 50.94 -1.40
CA HIS A 91 -1.08 52.17 -1.33
C HIS A 91 -0.58 53.11 -0.23
N ALA A 92 -0.21 52.57 0.93
CA ALA A 92 0.37 53.35 2.03
C ALA A 92 1.73 53.96 1.64
N ALA A 93 2.57 53.21 0.92
CA ALA A 93 3.85 53.70 0.41
C ALA A 93 3.65 54.88 -0.56
N CYS A 94 2.70 54.80 -1.49
CA CYS A 94 2.37 55.91 -2.38
C CYS A 94 1.86 57.14 -1.61
N ARG A 95 0.96 56.96 -0.63
CA ARG A 95 0.48 58.06 0.24
C ARG A 95 1.63 58.75 0.99
N ARG A 96 2.55 57.97 1.58
CA ARG A 96 3.74 58.50 2.26
C ARG A 96 4.64 59.26 1.29
N ARG A 97 4.87 58.74 0.07
CA ARG A 97 5.67 59.40 -0.95
C ARG A 97 5.06 60.74 -1.38
N LYS A 98 3.75 60.80 -1.60
CA LYS A 98 3.03 62.04 -1.90
C LYS A 98 3.09 63.05 -0.74
N ALA A 99 3.05 62.60 0.51
CA ALA A 99 3.26 63.47 1.67
C ALA A 99 4.67 64.08 1.69
N TYR A 100 5.70 63.29 1.42
CA TYR A 100 7.08 63.78 1.30
C TYR A 100 7.24 64.80 0.16
N ILE A 101 6.66 64.53 -1.01
CA ILE A 101 6.68 65.44 -2.17
C ILE A 101 6.06 66.80 -1.85
N ARG A 102 4.98 66.85 -1.04
CA ARG A 102 4.36 68.11 -0.59
C ARG A 102 5.31 69.01 0.19
N VAL A 103 6.17 68.40 1.01
CA VAL A 103 7.11 69.12 1.87
C VAL A 103 8.35 69.56 1.09
N GLN A 104 8.86 68.71 0.20
CA GLN A 104 10.10 68.96 -0.54
C GLN A 104 9.94 69.98 -1.68
N PHE A 105 8.85 69.90 -2.45
CA PHE A 105 8.69 70.70 -3.67
C PHE A 105 7.65 71.81 -3.47
N ARG A 106 8.14 73.06 -3.43
CA ARG A 106 7.29 74.25 -3.30
C ARG A 106 6.60 74.64 -4.60
N ASP A 107 7.28 74.50 -5.74
CA ASP A 107 6.72 74.79 -7.07
C ASP A 107 5.56 73.81 -7.42
N PRO A 108 4.35 74.33 -7.74
CA PRO A 108 3.20 73.52 -8.14
C PRO A 108 3.43 72.64 -9.38
N GLN A 109 4.14 73.12 -10.40
CA GLN A 109 4.33 72.35 -11.65
C GLN A 109 5.22 71.13 -11.39
N LEU A 110 6.34 71.34 -10.70
CA LEU A 110 7.24 70.26 -10.31
C LEU A 110 6.56 69.25 -9.37
N ARG A 111 5.74 69.71 -8.42
CA ARG A 111 4.95 68.84 -7.54
C ARG A 111 4.00 67.93 -8.32
N LYS A 112 3.33 68.47 -9.35
CA LYS A 112 2.42 67.70 -10.21
C LYS A 112 3.17 66.58 -10.93
N LEU A 113 4.34 66.87 -11.50
CA LEU A 113 5.19 65.86 -12.15
C LEU A 113 5.58 64.73 -11.19
N HIS A 114 6.04 65.08 -9.97
CA HIS A 114 6.41 64.08 -8.98
C HIS A 114 5.24 63.22 -8.48
N TYR A 115 4.02 63.77 -8.42
CA TYR A 115 2.83 62.96 -8.14
C TYR A 115 2.53 61.95 -9.23
N HIS A 116 2.66 62.33 -10.51
CA HIS A 116 2.51 61.40 -11.62
C HIS A 116 3.55 60.29 -11.55
N ILE A 117 4.81 60.62 -11.27
CA ILE A 117 5.88 59.63 -11.07
C ILE A 117 5.54 58.67 -9.91
N ALA A 118 5.07 59.18 -8.76
CA ALA A 118 4.69 58.33 -7.63
C ALA A 118 3.51 57.40 -7.97
N GLU A 119 2.54 57.86 -8.78
CA GLU A 119 1.45 57.01 -9.27
C GLU A 119 1.94 55.94 -10.26
N VAL A 120 2.83 56.28 -11.18
CA VAL A 120 3.45 55.30 -12.10
C VAL A 120 4.20 54.23 -11.31
N GLN A 121 4.98 54.62 -10.31
CA GLN A 121 5.68 53.69 -9.42
C GLN A 121 4.71 52.80 -8.64
N ARG A 122 3.59 53.34 -8.15
CA ARG A 122 2.53 52.55 -7.52
C ARG A 122 1.95 51.52 -8.50
N MET A 123 1.65 51.92 -9.73
CA MET A 123 1.13 51.02 -10.76
C MET A 123 2.13 49.91 -11.10
N GLN A 124 3.41 50.23 -11.26
CA GLN A 124 4.47 49.25 -11.46
C GLN A 124 4.58 48.26 -10.29
N ALA A 125 4.49 48.74 -9.05
CA ALA A 125 4.50 47.89 -7.87
C ALA A 125 3.27 46.95 -7.82
N LEU A 126 2.09 47.41 -8.24
CA LEU A 126 0.90 46.57 -8.34
C LEU A 126 1.03 45.48 -9.41
N ILE A 127 1.66 45.78 -10.56
CA ILE A 127 1.92 44.79 -11.62
C ILE A 127 2.84 43.69 -11.08
N ARG A 128 3.98 44.09 -10.47
CA ARG A 128 4.92 43.14 -9.86
C ARG A 128 4.29 42.30 -8.76
N LEU A 129 3.41 42.90 -7.94
CA LEU A 129 2.67 42.17 -6.91
C LEU A 129 1.78 41.08 -7.54
N LYS A 130 1.06 41.39 -8.63
CA LYS A 130 0.23 40.39 -9.33
C LYS A 130 1.07 39.24 -9.89
N GLU A 131 2.24 39.54 -10.45
CA GLU A 131 3.17 38.53 -10.97
C GLU A 131 3.68 37.62 -9.85
N SER A 132 4.21 38.21 -8.76
CA SER A 132 4.69 37.43 -7.60
C SER A 132 3.61 36.53 -7.00
N VAL A 133 2.37 37.03 -6.86
CA VAL A 133 1.24 36.26 -6.32
C VAL A 133 0.83 35.13 -7.26
N LYS A 134 0.95 35.34 -8.57
CA LYS A 134 0.73 34.28 -9.57
C LYS A 134 1.79 33.19 -9.46
N GLU A 135 3.06 33.56 -9.29
CA GLU A 135 4.19 32.63 -9.11
C GLU A 135 4.08 31.86 -7.80
N GLU A 136 3.77 32.52 -6.68
CA GLU A 136 3.51 31.89 -5.38
C GLU A 136 2.31 30.93 -5.47
N ARG A 137 1.25 31.30 -6.19
CA ARG A 137 0.13 30.38 -6.42
C ARG A 137 0.55 29.15 -7.24
N LEU A 138 1.34 29.35 -8.31
CA LEU A 138 1.78 28.24 -9.17
C LEU A 138 2.72 27.29 -8.43
N SER A 139 3.63 27.80 -7.60
CA SER A 139 4.49 26.99 -6.73
C SER A 139 3.66 26.19 -5.72
N LEU A 140 2.66 26.80 -5.05
CA LEU A 140 1.75 26.08 -4.15
C LEU A 140 0.92 24.99 -4.85
N ILE A 141 0.58 25.19 -6.13
CA ILE A 141 -0.10 24.18 -6.95
C ILE A 141 0.86 23.04 -7.27
N ALA A 142 2.08 23.34 -7.69
CA ALA A 142 3.12 22.35 -7.98
C ALA A 142 3.46 21.50 -6.74
N GLU A 143 3.47 22.12 -5.56
CA GLU A 143 3.65 21.44 -4.27
C GLU A 143 2.40 20.68 -3.79
N GLY A 144 1.25 20.82 -4.47
CA GLY A 144 -0.01 20.17 -4.08
C GLY A 144 -0.66 20.73 -2.82
N LYS A 145 -0.22 21.89 -2.32
CA LYS A 145 -0.72 22.52 -1.09
C LYS A 145 -1.90 23.47 -1.30
N TRP A 146 -2.13 23.88 -2.55
CA TRP A 146 -3.17 24.87 -2.87
C TRP A 146 -4.60 24.35 -2.73
N TYR A 147 -4.82 23.07 -3.01
CA TYR A 147 -6.11 22.40 -2.87
C TYR A 147 -6.02 21.35 -1.77
N PRO A 148 -7.14 21.05 -1.08
CA PRO A 148 -7.16 19.90 -0.19
C PRO A 148 -6.93 18.64 -1.03
N LEU A 149 -6.05 17.77 -0.56
CA LEU A 149 -5.82 16.44 -1.11
C LEU A 149 -7.15 15.69 -1.26
N SER A 150 -7.30 15.04 -2.40
CA SER A 150 -8.35 14.04 -2.57
C SER A 150 -8.16 12.90 -1.57
N TYR A 151 -9.24 12.19 -1.23
CA TYR A 151 -9.17 11.04 -0.33
C TYR A 151 -8.09 10.04 -0.77
N ARG A 152 -7.99 9.78 -2.08
CA ARG A 152 -6.98 8.88 -2.64
C ARG A 152 -5.54 9.38 -2.42
N GLN A 153 -5.27 10.65 -2.73
CA GLN A 153 -3.93 11.23 -2.53
C GLN A 153 -3.53 11.31 -1.05
N TRP A 154 -4.50 11.59 -0.17
CA TRP A 154 -4.25 11.58 1.27
C TRP A 154 -3.93 10.17 1.78
N VAL A 155 -4.68 9.16 1.33
CA VAL A 155 -4.41 7.75 1.63
C VAL A 155 -3.04 7.32 1.10
N GLU A 156 -2.63 7.77 -0.09
CA GLU A 156 -1.27 7.52 -0.63
C GLU A 156 -0.18 8.07 0.31
N GLN A 157 -0.34 9.29 0.84
CA GLN A 157 0.60 9.86 1.81
C GLN A 157 0.61 9.09 3.14
N GLN A 158 -0.55 8.68 3.65
CA GLN A 158 -0.65 7.87 4.87
C GLN A 158 -0.02 6.48 4.69
N ALA A 159 -0.17 5.87 3.51
CA ALA A 159 0.45 4.58 3.21
C ALA A 159 1.98 4.68 3.16
N VAL A 160 2.54 5.76 2.62
CA VAL A 160 3.99 6.02 2.65
C VAL A 160 4.49 6.23 4.09
N GLN A 161 3.66 6.76 4.98
CA GLN A 161 3.97 6.88 6.41
C GLN A 161 3.86 5.55 7.18
N GLY A 162 3.50 4.45 6.51
CA GLY A 162 3.40 3.12 7.11
C GLY A 162 2.01 2.77 7.67
N ASP A 163 0.96 3.54 7.38
CA ASP A 163 -0.40 3.21 7.85
C ASP A 163 -0.94 1.96 7.13
N ARG A 164 -1.12 0.88 7.90
CA ARG A 164 -1.65 -0.42 7.43
C ARG A 164 -3.06 -0.29 6.84
N ALA A 165 -3.93 0.54 7.43
CA ALA A 165 -5.29 0.75 6.95
C ALA A 165 -5.29 1.48 5.60
N ALA A 166 -4.43 2.49 5.47
CA ALA A 166 -4.25 3.22 4.21
C ALA A 166 -3.75 2.32 3.09
N LEU A 167 -2.74 1.50 3.37
CA LEU A 167 -2.19 0.57 2.40
C LEU A 167 -3.20 -0.53 2.02
N SER A 168 -3.97 -1.05 2.97
CA SER A 168 -5.08 -1.97 2.72
C SER A 168 -6.20 -1.34 1.87
N GLN A 169 -6.41 -0.03 1.98
CA GLN A 169 -7.39 0.71 1.19
C GLN A 169 -6.93 0.90 -0.27
N LEU A 170 -5.66 1.26 -0.51
CA LEU A 170 -5.06 1.27 -1.86
C LEU A 170 -5.17 -0.13 -2.50
N ARG A 171 -4.84 -1.16 -1.70
CA ARG A 171 -5.13 -2.58 -1.86
C ARG A 171 -6.49 -2.86 -2.49
N GLY A 172 -7.51 -2.43 -1.76
CA GLY A 172 -8.90 -2.64 -2.11
C GLY A 172 -9.32 -1.97 -3.41
N TRP A 173 -8.77 -0.79 -3.72
CA TRP A 173 -9.03 -0.10 -4.99
C TRP A 173 -8.38 -0.82 -6.16
N ASP A 174 -7.10 -1.19 -6.05
CA ASP A 174 -6.40 -1.91 -7.12
C ASP A 174 -7.06 -3.28 -7.40
N TYR A 175 -7.45 -4.00 -6.34
CA TYR A 175 -8.17 -5.26 -6.50
C TYR A 175 -9.50 -5.09 -7.24
N ARG A 176 -10.25 -4.02 -6.95
CA ARG A 176 -11.52 -3.71 -7.63
C ARG A 176 -11.29 -3.41 -9.11
N ASP A 177 -10.26 -2.62 -9.42
CA ASP A 177 -9.92 -2.22 -10.79
C ASP A 177 -9.40 -3.42 -11.60
N ARG A 178 -8.60 -4.30 -10.99
CA ARG A 178 -7.97 -5.47 -11.62
C ARG A 178 -8.74 -6.77 -11.46
N ARG A 179 -10.03 -6.74 -11.10
CA ARG A 179 -10.86 -7.95 -10.89
C ARG A 179 -10.91 -8.90 -12.11
N LYS A 180 -10.61 -8.41 -13.32
CA LYS A 180 -10.58 -9.18 -14.57
C LYS A 180 -9.17 -9.50 -15.09
N ASP A 181 -8.12 -9.16 -14.35
CA ASP A 181 -6.75 -9.26 -14.86
C ASP A 181 -6.17 -10.68 -14.71
N LYS A 182 -5.60 -11.21 -15.81
CA LYS A 182 -4.99 -12.55 -15.89
C LYS A 182 -3.59 -12.63 -15.27
N ARG A 183 -3.12 -11.54 -14.63
CA ARG A 183 -1.81 -11.47 -13.96
C ARG A 183 -1.68 -12.33 -12.70
N ARG A 184 -2.74 -13.03 -12.31
CA ARG A 184 -2.81 -13.87 -11.10
C ARG A 184 -2.22 -15.26 -11.27
N THR A 185 -1.94 -15.67 -12.50
CA THR A 185 -1.52 -17.04 -12.82
C THR A 185 0.00 -17.13 -13.02
N THR A 186 0.60 -18.12 -12.37
CA THR A 186 1.96 -18.61 -12.57
C THR A 186 2.08 -19.11 -14.01
N ASN A 187 3.09 -18.60 -14.70
CA ASN A 187 3.40 -18.95 -16.09
C ASN A 187 4.88 -19.30 -16.17
N ALA A 188 5.34 -19.68 -17.36
CA ALA A 188 6.76 -19.98 -17.62
C ALA A 188 7.73 -18.85 -17.22
N ASP A 189 7.28 -17.60 -17.16
CA ASP A 189 8.14 -16.44 -16.84
C ASP A 189 8.04 -15.98 -15.37
N ARG A 190 7.03 -16.43 -14.61
CA ARG A 190 6.76 -15.90 -13.27
C ARG A 190 6.10 -16.92 -12.34
N CYS A 191 6.53 -16.91 -11.09
CA CYS A 191 5.94 -17.64 -9.98
C CYS A 191 5.04 -16.73 -9.15
N VAL A 192 3.91 -17.26 -8.68
CA VAL A 192 2.96 -16.56 -7.83
C VAL A 192 2.73 -17.37 -6.56
N ILE A 193 2.94 -16.72 -5.41
CA ILE A 193 2.58 -17.26 -4.09
C ILE A 193 1.38 -16.45 -3.60
N LEU A 194 0.23 -17.09 -3.48
CA LEU A 194 -0.94 -16.48 -2.86
C LEU A 194 -0.72 -16.46 -1.35
N CYS A 195 -0.93 -15.29 -0.75
CA CYS A 195 -0.78 -15.07 0.68
C CYS A 195 -2.18 -14.85 1.27
N GLU A 196 -2.40 -15.32 2.49
CA GLU A 196 -3.68 -15.07 3.14
C GLU A 196 -4.01 -13.56 3.27
N PRO A 197 -5.27 -13.15 2.98
CA PRO A 197 -5.66 -11.75 3.04
C PRO A 197 -5.78 -11.30 4.51
N GLY A 198 -4.74 -10.66 5.02
CA GLY A 198 -4.70 -10.14 6.39
C GLY A 198 -3.33 -9.61 6.79
N GLY A 199 -2.27 -10.27 6.34
CA GLY A 199 -0.90 -9.79 6.45
C GLY A 199 -0.60 -8.76 5.40
N THR A 200 -0.89 -7.50 5.70
CA THR A 200 -0.20 -6.42 5.01
C THR A 200 1.09 -6.19 5.79
N PRO A 201 2.24 -6.77 5.36
CA PRO A 201 3.51 -6.48 6.04
C PRO A 201 3.77 -4.98 6.01
N LEU A 202 4.42 -4.47 7.05
CA LEU A 202 4.94 -3.11 7.03
C LEU A 202 6.16 -3.13 6.11
N TYR A 203 6.15 -2.25 5.12
CA TYR A 203 7.19 -2.24 4.10
C TYR A 203 8.37 -1.43 4.60
N GLU A 204 9.33 -2.12 5.17
CA GLU A 204 10.65 -1.58 5.49
C GLU A 204 11.69 -2.25 4.61
N ASP A 205 12.87 -1.63 4.51
CA ASP A 205 13.98 -2.23 3.79
C ASP A 205 14.49 -3.46 4.57
N THR A 206 14.20 -4.65 4.07
CA THR A 206 14.60 -5.91 4.69
C THR A 206 15.94 -6.39 4.15
N GLY A 207 17.00 -6.24 4.96
CA GLY A 207 18.34 -6.75 4.68
C GLY A 207 18.93 -6.20 3.38
N VAL A 208 18.98 -7.06 2.35
CA VAL A 208 19.55 -6.76 1.03
C VAL A 208 18.52 -6.13 0.07
N LEU A 209 17.24 -6.10 0.44
CA LEU A 209 16.17 -5.59 -0.41
C LEU A 209 15.80 -4.13 -0.08
N GLU A 210 15.69 -3.31 -1.11
CA GLU A 210 15.11 -1.97 -1.07
C GLU A 210 13.62 -2.06 -1.43
N ALA A 211 12.74 -1.61 -0.53
CA ALA A 211 11.30 -1.63 -0.72
C ALA A 211 10.81 -0.30 -1.30
N ARG A 212 10.06 -0.35 -2.41
CA ARG A 212 9.43 0.84 -3.02
C ARG A 212 7.92 0.67 -3.19
N LEU A 213 7.17 1.38 -2.35
CA LEU A 213 5.71 1.46 -2.42
C LEU A 213 5.27 2.18 -3.71
N GLN A 214 4.35 1.55 -4.43
CA GLN A 214 3.71 2.09 -5.62
C GLN A 214 2.35 2.74 -5.26
N LYS A 215 1.84 3.59 -6.16
CA LYS A 215 0.54 4.27 -5.97
C LYS A 215 -0.66 3.32 -5.94
N ASP A 216 -0.51 2.09 -6.47
CA ASP A 216 -1.53 1.05 -6.40
C ASP A 216 -1.49 0.24 -5.09
N GLY A 217 -0.56 0.58 -4.19
CA GLY A 217 -0.35 -0.15 -2.93
C GLY A 217 0.46 -1.44 -3.09
N SER A 218 0.97 -1.75 -4.29
CA SER A 218 1.96 -2.81 -4.48
C SER A 218 3.34 -2.34 -4.03
N VAL A 219 4.18 -3.26 -3.57
CA VAL A 219 5.56 -2.95 -3.18
C VAL A 219 6.52 -3.72 -4.05
N ARG A 220 7.45 -2.99 -4.66
CA ARG A 220 8.51 -3.58 -5.47
C ARG A 220 9.76 -3.69 -4.63
N PHE A 221 10.29 -4.90 -4.52
CA PHE A 221 11.55 -5.15 -3.85
C PHE A 221 12.66 -5.25 -4.89
N ARG A 222 13.70 -4.45 -4.69
CA ARG A 222 14.90 -4.47 -5.53
C ARG A 222 16.09 -4.91 -4.71
N ASP A 223 16.99 -5.66 -5.30
CA ASP A 223 18.26 -5.97 -4.66
C ASP A 223 19.13 -4.70 -4.64
N ARG A 224 19.61 -4.31 -3.45
CA ARG A 224 20.44 -3.13 -3.23
C ARG A 224 21.80 -3.22 -3.93
N ARG A 225 22.29 -4.44 -4.20
CA ARG A 225 23.62 -4.68 -4.78
C ARG A 225 23.64 -4.38 -6.29
N ASN A 226 22.63 -4.83 -7.02
CA ASN A 226 22.57 -4.74 -8.48
C ASN A 226 21.41 -3.86 -9.00
N GLY A 227 20.45 -3.49 -8.14
CA GLY A 227 19.27 -2.70 -8.50
C GLY A 227 18.17 -3.49 -9.23
N GLU A 228 18.32 -4.81 -9.39
CA GLU A 228 17.39 -5.66 -10.12
C GLU A 228 16.08 -5.87 -9.35
N LEU A 229 14.98 -6.02 -10.10
CA LEU A 229 13.69 -6.35 -9.51
C LEU A 229 13.67 -7.81 -9.07
N VAL A 230 13.48 -8.03 -7.78
CA VAL A 230 13.43 -9.37 -7.19
C VAL A 230 11.99 -9.88 -7.16
N CYS A 231 11.10 -9.14 -6.49
CA CYS A 231 9.70 -9.52 -6.38
C CYS A 231 8.78 -8.30 -6.24
N VAL A 232 7.49 -8.54 -6.45
CA VAL A 232 6.42 -7.56 -6.24
C VAL A 232 5.39 -8.16 -5.29
N ASP A 233 5.19 -7.49 -4.16
CA ASP A 233 4.15 -7.83 -3.19
C ASP A 233 2.89 -7.00 -3.43
N TYR A 234 1.79 -7.69 -3.74
CA TYR A 234 0.46 -7.09 -3.89
C TYR A 234 -0.36 -7.17 -2.59
N GLY A 235 0.18 -7.79 -1.54
CA GLY A 235 -0.46 -8.06 -0.27
C GLY A 235 -1.14 -9.41 -0.24
N ASP A 236 -2.03 -9.65 -1.20
CA ASP A 236 -2.72 -10.95 -1.37
C ASP A 236 -1.89 -11.98 -2.14
N ARG A 237 -0.81 -11.54 -2.78
CA ARG A 237 0.14 -12.41 -3.48
C ARG A 237 1.51 -11.76 -3.60
N VAL A 238 2.53 -12.59 -3.64
CA VAL A 238 3.89 -12.21 -4.02
C VAL A 238 4.19 -12.81 -5.38
N VAL A 239 4.71 -11.98 -6.29
CA VAL A 239 5.06 -12.39 -7.66
C VAL A 239 6.54 -12.16 -7.87
N PHE A 240 7.23 -13.16 -8.43
CA PHE A 240 8.65 -13.08 -8.77
C PHE A 240 8.93 -13.87 -10.05
N TYR A 241 10.12 -13.70 -10.62
CA TYR A 241 10.49 -14.35 -11.87
C TYR A 241 10.71 -15.86 -11.68
N HIS A 242 10.24 -16.65 -12.65
CA HIS A 242 10.46 -18.10 -12.65
C HIS A 242 11.85 -18.41 -13.25
N HIS A 243 12.49 -19.44 -12.72
CA HIS A 243 13.75 -19.99 -13.21
C HIS A 243 13.61 -21.50 -13.40
N GLN A 244 14.16 -22.01 -14.51
CA GLN A 244 14.15 -23.46 -14.80
C GLN A 244 15.21 -24.22 -13.98
N ASP A 245 16.31 -23.56 -13.64
CA ASP A 245 17.33 -24.14 -12.76
C ASP A 245 16.84 -24.15 -11.30
N ARG A 246 16.97 -25.30 -10.63
CA ARG A 246 16.60 -25.49 -9.23
C ARG A 246 17.45 -24.61 -8.33
N ASN A 247 18.75 -24.48 -8.60
CA ASN A 247 19.66 -23.73 -7.74
C ASN A 247 19.37 -22.23 -7.83
N GLU A 248 19.15 -21.71 -9.04
CA GLU A 248 18.73 -20.31 -9.20
C GLU A 248 17.37 -20.04 -8.53
N LEU A 249 16.44 -20.99 -8.60
CA LEU A 249 15.14 -20.86 -7.94
C LEU A 249 15.27 -20.82 -6.41
N VAL A 250 16.13 -21.68 -5.84
CA VAL A 250 16.48 -21.70 -4.41
C VAL A 250 17.06 -20.35 -3.98
N ASP A 251 18.04 -19.82 -4.73
CA ASP A 251 18.67 -18.54 -4.43
C ASP A 251 17.66 -17.38 -4.44
N LYS A 252 16.75 -17.36 -5.42
CA LYS A 252 15.68 -16.35 -5.49
C LYS A 252 14.69 -16.49 -4.34
N LEU A 253 14.32 -17.71 -3.95
CA LEU A 253 13.43 -17.94 -2.82
C LEU A 253 14.07 -17.52 -1.50
N ASN A 254 15.35 -17.78 -1.30
CA ASN A 254 16.13 -17.27 -0.16
C ASN A 254 16.12 -15.75 -0.09
N LEU A 255 16.31 -15.10 -1.24
CA LEU A 255 16.27 -13.65 -1.31
C LEU A 255 14.89 -13.08 -0.96
N ILE A 256 13.81 -13.79 -1.28
CA ILE A 256 12.42 -13.37 -1.03
C ILE A 256 11.90 -13.83 0.34
N ALA A 257 12.56 -14.79 1.00
CA ALA A 257 12.15 -15.35 2.29
C ALA A 257 11.82 -14.27 3.34
N PRO A 258 12.62 -13.20 3.54
CA PRO A 258 12.25 -12.12 4.46
C PRO A 258 10.89 -11.49 4.15
N VAL A 259 10.54 -11.29 2.87
CA VAL A 259 9.26 -10.70 2.45
C VAL A 259 8.07 -11.63 2.71
N LEU A 260 8.29 -12.94 2.64
CA LEU A 260 7.26 -13.95 2.89
C LEU A 260 7.03 -14.15 4.39
N PHE A 261 8.11 -14.27 5.16
CA PHE A 261 8.07 -14.69 6.55
C PHE A 261 8.02 -13.54 7.58
N ASP A 262 8.17 -12.27 7.15
CA ASP A 262 7.85 -11.10 7.99
C ASP A 262 6.33 -10.93 8.26
N ARG A 263 5.51 -11.76 7.62
CA ARG A 263 4.05 -11.80 7.82
C ARG A 263 3.71 -12.50 9.15
N GLU A 264 2.58 -12.12 9.76
CA GLU A 264 2.10 -12.74 11.01
C GLU A 264 2.09 -14.28 10.91
N PRO A 265 2.70 -14.97 11.88
CA PRO A 265 2.72 -16.43 11.86
C PRO A 265 1.33 -17.03 12.02
N GLY A 266 1.05 -18.11 11.27
CA GLY A 266 -0.29 -18.68 11.12
C GLY A 266 -1.02 -18.22 9.86
N MET A 267 -0.41 -17.34 9.05
CA MET A 267 -0.86 -17.13 7.67
C MET A 267 -0.47 -18.30 6.78
N GLY A 268 -1.46 -18.84 6.09
CA GLY A 268 -1.25 -19.85 5.06
C GLY A 268 -0.63 -19.26 3.79
N PHE A 269 0.26 -20.02 3.17
CA PHE A 269 0.72 -19.77 1.79
C PHE A 269 0.03 -20.73 0.83
N GLU A 270 -0.11 -20.31 -0.42
CA GLU A 270 -0.64 -21.16 -1.47
C GLU A 270 0.15 -20.91 -2.77
N PRO A 271 1.07 -21.81 -3.14
CA PRO A 271 1.78 -21.69 -4.41
C PRO A 271 0.81 -21.96 -5.57
N GLU A 272 0.73 -21.01 -6.48
CA GLU A 272 -0.16 -21.07 -7.63
C GLU A 272 0.53 -21.80 -8.79
N GLY A 273 -0.21 -22.67 -9.49
CA GLY A 273 0.25 -23.38 -10.69
C GLY A 273 0.67 -24.83 -10.43
N SER A 274 0.92 -25.57 -11.51
CA SER A 274 1.24 -27.01 -11.48
C SER A 274 2.73 -27.31 -11.63
N TYR A 275 3.60 -26.30 -11.53
CA TYR A 275 5.05 -26.47 -11.67
C TYR A 275 5.63 -27.20 -10.46
N GLN A 276 5.88 -28.51 -10.63
CA GLN A 276 6.28 -29.40 -9.54
C GLN A 276 7.57 -28.95 -8.86
N GLN A 277 8.62 -28.63 -9.62
CA GLN A 277 9.90 -28.15 -9.07
C GLN A 277 9.75 -26.90 -8.19
N PHE A 278 8.89 -25.96 -8.59
CA PHE A 278 8.61 -24.77 -7.77
C PHE A 278 7.85 -25.14 -6.49
N ASN A 279 6.84 -25.98 -6.60
CA ASN A 279 6.05 -26.42 -5.44
C ASN A 279 6.90 -27.18 -4.42
N ASP A 280 7.80 -28.07 -4.89
CA ASP A 280 8.68 -28.86 -4.04
C ASP A 280 9.68 -27.96 -3.31
N VAL A 281 10.41 -27.09 -4.04
CA VAL A 281 11.39 -26.16 -3.44
C VAL A 281 10.71 -25.19 -2.47
N PHE A 282 9.53 -24.68 -2.80
CA PHE A 282 8.77 -23.81 -1.90
C PHE A 282 8.36 -24.53 -0.62
N ALA A 283 7.89 -25.78 -0.73
CA ALA A 283 7.53 -26.60 0.43
C ALA A 283 8.75 -26.92 1.32
N GLU A 284 9.91 -27.22 0.73
CA GLU A 284 11.18 -27.41 1.45
C GLU A 284 11.61 -26.14 2.20
N MET A 285 11.50 -24.96 1.58
CA MET A 285 11.82 -23.68 2.24
C MET A 285 10.92 -23.42 3.45
N VAL A 286 9.59 -23.58 3.30
CA VAL A 286 8.64 -23.40 4.42
C VAL A 286 8.94 -24.41 5.53
N ALA A 287 9.22 -25.65 5.16
CA ALA A 287 9.58 -26.71 6.10
C ALA A 287 10.83 -26.37 6.92
N TRP A 288 11.87 -25.85 6.27
CA TRP A 288 13.09 -25.43 6.95
C TRP A 288 12.83 -24.29 7.95
N HIS A 289 12.09 -23.26 7.52
CA HIS A 289 11.76 -22.13 8.39
C HIS A 289 11.00 -22.56 9.66
N ASN A 290 10.04 -23.47 9.51
CA ASN A 290 9.30 -24.05 10.62
C ASN A 290 10.21 -24.91 11.52
N ALA A 291 11.03 -25.79 10.95
CA ALA A 291 11.86 -26.72 11.71
C ALA A 291 13.03 -26.05 12.45
N ALA A 292 13.65 -25.05 11.82
CA ALA A 292 14.77 -24.30 12.38
C ALA A 292 14.33 -23.23 13.41
N GLY A 293 13.02 -22.95 13.50
CA GLY A 293 12.48 -21.95 14.43
C GLY A 293 12.91 -20.51 14.10
N ILE A 294 13.32 -20.26 12.85
CA ILE A 294 13.84 -18.96 12.37
C ILE A 294 12.79 -17.86 12.52
N THR A 295 11.52 -18.23 12.41
CA THR A 295 10.37 -17.31 12.45
C THR A 295 9.71 -17.19 13.83
N GLY A 296 10.39 -17.63 14.90
CA GLY A 296 9.86 -17.64 16.27
C GLY A 296 8.87 -18.78 16.53
N ASN A 297 7.91 -18.60 17.44
CA ASN A 297 6.88 -19.60 17.82
C ASN A 297 5.79 -19.83 16.74
N GLY A 298 6.06 -19.37 15.52
CA GLY A 298 5.11 -19.31 14.42
C GLY A 298 5.24 -20.49 13.47
N HIS A 299 4.13 -21.17 13.17
CA HIS A 299 4.08 -22.27 12.21
C HIS A 299 3.34 -21.85 10.94
N PHE A 300 4.02 -21.88 9.79
CA PHE A 300 3.41 -21.59 8.48
C PHE A 300 2.82 -22.86 7.87
N VAL A 301 1.65 -22.72 7.23
CA VAL A 301 0.92 -23.84 6.61
C VAL A 301 0.78 -23.57 5.11
N ILE A 302 0.84 -24.62 4.29
CA ILE A 302 0.52 -24.51 2.87
C ILE A 302 -0.94 -24.93 2.69
N SER A 303 -1.78 -24.06 2.13
CA SER A 303 -3.21 -24.35 1.95
C SER A 303 -3.48 -25.48 0.95
N ARG A 304 -2.52 -25.75 0.05
CA ARG A 304 -2.60 -26.82 -0.94
C ARG A 304 -2.16 -28.16 -0.36
N PRO A 305 -3.02 -29.18 -0.34
CA PRO A 305 -2.77 -30.42 0.39
C PRO A 305 -1.64 -31.27 -0.21
N ASP A 306 -1.53 -31.28 -1.54
CA ASP A 306 -0.48 -32.00 -2.26
C ASP A 306 0.91 -31.44 -1.92
N VAL A 307 1.01 -30.11 -1.85
CA VAL A 307 2.25 -29.41 -1.52
C VAL A 307 2.52 -29.42 -0.01
N ASP A 308 1.47 -29.32 0.82
CA ASP A 308 1.60 -29.35 2.28
C ASP A 308 2.08 -30.72 2.78
N LEU A 309 1.66 -31.81 2.13
CA LEU A 309 2.17 -33.15 2.43
C LEU A 309 3.69 -33.23 2.19
N HIS A 310 4.19 -32.60 1.13
CA HIS A 310 5.63 -32.52 0.87
C HIS A 310 6.34 -31.72 1.96
N ARG A 311 5.79 -30.56 2.35
CA ARG A 311 6.31 -29.74 3.46
C ARG A 311 6.40 -30.56 4.76
N GLN A 312 5.35 -31.26 5.15
CA GLN A 312 5.33 -32.06 6.39
C GLN A 312 6.41 -33.15 6.41
N ARG A 313 6.62 -33.83 5.27
CA ARG A 313 7.68 -34.84 5.13
C ARG A 313 9.07 -34.21 5.27
N SER A 314 9.29 -33.08 4.62
CA SER A 314 10.55 -32.34 4.70
C SER A 314 10.82 -31.79 6.11
N GLU A 315 9.79 -31.36 6.83
CA GLU A 315 9.92 -30.91 8.23
C GLU A 315 10.38 -32.02 9.16
N GLN A 316 9.80 -33.22 9.03
CA GLN A 316 10.22 -34.37 9.82
C GLN A 316 11.70 -34.68 9.58
N TYR A 317 12.12 -34.70 8.31
CA TYR A 317 13.51 -34.86 7.93
C TYR A 317 14.42 -33.78 8.54
N TYR A 318 14.04 -32.50 8.46
CA TYR A 318 14.84 -31.40 9.01
C TYR A 318 14.89 -31.42 10.55
N HIS A 319 13.81 -31.79 11.23
CA HIS A 319 13.82 -31.97 12.68
C HIS A 319 14.78 -33.09 13.11
N GLU A 320 14.79 -34.22 12.40
CA GLU A 320 15.73 -35.31 12.65
C GLU A 320 17.18 -34.89 12.38
N TYR A 321 17.42 -34.20 11.26
CA TYR A 321 18.73 -33.66 10.91
C TYR A 321 19.26 -32.70 12.00
N ILE A 322 18.46 -31.73 12.43
CA ILE A 322 18.83 -30.77 13.49
C ILE A 322 19.08 -31.50 14.82
N ARG A 323 18.27 -32.52 15.15
CA ARG A 323 18.47 -33.34 16.35
C ARG A 323 19.80 -34.12 16.30
N GLN A 324 20.10 -34.74 15.17
CA GLN A 324 21.35 -35.49 14.96
C GLN A 324 22.56 -34.56 15.08
N GLN A 325 22.53 -33.39 14.43
CA GLN A 325 23.62 -32.41 14.56
C GLN A 325 23.83 -31.94 16.00
N LYS A 326 22.75 -31.67 16.74
CA LYS A 326 22.83 -31.33 18.18
C LYS A 326 23.39 -32.46 19.04
N SER A 327 23.17 -33.72 18.66
CA SER A 327 23.73 -34.88 19.37
C SER A 327 25.21 -35.09 19.09
N ILE A 328 25.68 -34.73 17.89
CA ILE A 328 27.08 -34.85 17.46
C ILE A 328 27.95 -33.74 18.09
N SER A 329 27.41 -32.56 18.34
CA SER A 329 28.13 -31.41 18.94
C SER A 329 28.28 -31.46 20.47
N GLY A 330 27.99 -32.59 21.11
CA GLY A 330 27.99 -32.72 22.56
C GLY A 330 29.36 -32.42 23.23
N GLY A 331 29.42 -31.36 24.05
CA GLY A 331 30.31 -31.35 25.21
C GLY A 331 31.15 -30.10 25.51
N HIS A 332 31.35 -29.16 24.58
CA HIS A 332 32.13 -27.93 24.88
C HIS A 332 31.49 -26.69 24.27
N GLY A 333 30.82 -25.90 25.10
CA GLY A 333 30.85 -24.43 25.12
C GLY A 333 30.54 -23.62 23.86
N ALA A 334 30.23 -24.22 22.71
CA ALA A 334 29.77 -23.54 21.53
C ALA A 334 28.26 -23.72 21.47
N SER A 335 27.52 -22.73 21.95
CA SER A 335 26.11 -22.61 21.63
C SER A 335 26.00 -22.76 20.11
N TYR A 336 25.23 -23.73 19.64
CA TYR A 336 24.75 -23.70 18.26
C TYR A 336 23.97 -22.39 18.16
N ALA A 337 24.61 -21.34 17.65
CA ALA A 337 23.93 -20.10 17.37
C ALA A 337 22.84 -20.50 16.36
N PRO A 338 21.55 -20.24 16.63
CA PRO A 338 20.54 -20.40 15.61
C PRO A 338 21.08 -19.62 14.42
N VAL A 339 21.22 -20.29 13.26
CA VAL A 339 21.80 -19.72 12.04
C VAL A 339 21.26 -18.30 11.90
N GLN A 340 22.10 -17.30 12.20
CA GLN A 340 21.70 -15.89 12.24
C GLN A 340 21.56 -15.31 10.84
N ASP A 341 21.83 -16.13 9.83
CA ASP A 341 21.66 -15.79 8.44
C ASP A 341 20.32 -16.35 7.96
N ASN A 342 19.48 -15.50 7.39
CA ASN A 342 18.21 -15.85 6.72
C ASN A 342 18.41 -16.74 5.47
N GLU A 343 19.48 -17.53 5.43
CA GLU A 343 19.94 -18.30 4.30
C GLU A 343 19.55 -19.77 4.50
N TRP A 344 18.52 -20.21 3.78
CA TRP A 344 18.24 -21.63 3.66
C TRP A 344 19.32 -22.27 2.80
N THR A 345 20.26 -22.92 3.47
CA THR A 345 21.20 -23.88 2.88
C THR A 345 20.64 -25.27 3.14
N PRO A 346 19.81 -25.84 2.24
CA PRO A 346 19.25 -27.15 2.48
C PRO A 346 20.39 -28.17 2.62
N PRO A 347 20.39 -29.03 3.65
CA PRO A 347 20.98 -30.34 3.47
C PRO A 347 20.16 -31.00 2.37
N SER A 348 20.78 -31.22 1.20
CA SER A 348 20.11 -31.95 0.12
C SER A 348 19.62 -33.27 0.69
N PRO A 349 18.31 -33.59 0.60
CA PRO A 349 17.88 -34.96 0.78
C PRO A 349 18.65 -35.74 -0.29
N GLY A 350 19.51 -36.67 0.12
CA GLY A 350 20.11 -37.59 -0.83
C GLY A 350 19.00 -38.17 -1.70
N MET A 351 19.21 -38.14 -3.02
CA MET A 351 18.29 -38.66 -4.03
C MET A 351 17.68 -40.02 -3.66
#